data_AF-A0A653BFY8-F1
#
_entry.id   AF-A0A653BFY8-F1
#
_cell.length_a   1.000
_cell.length_b   1.000
_cell.length_c   1.000
_cell.angle_alpha   90.00
_cell.angle_beta   90.00
_cell.angle_gamma   90.00
#
_symmetry.space_group_name_H-M   'P 1'
#
loop_
_entity.id
_entity.type
_entity.pdbx_description
1 polymer ?
#
loop_
_entity_poly.entity_id
_entity_poly.type
_entity_poly.pdbx_seq_one_letter_code
_entity_poly.pdbx_strand_id
1 'polypeptide(L)'
;MCIMQFVIVSFVFSCFLKSGFSILTEQEYAQIPPLHDMDDFSTCLKENKIVCRIYFDIFPTNSTSNNAWSIIQKSKKSDLSQFRKDKLKRFRCLPNSLLGEEEEIAKSVVATENELLKNYSLQVNIQELYCKSYSDIKLTSFDFAVLFGTIALLVILISATMIDARYIEVAEAIMGKTAVKYIKYFSFVSNWRELIRSTSKDGQKLKAIQGMRVLSTMSVIHLHISLTLLIYFMKNPIFVEQCNTAVWSLANDFQMYVISVCLFYIIFKYKKSLMLFVYMTAVFGSIHGYEMYKHGHQHILAFVGERDLDASGLFGKGRFIVMYSSLYVNFGSYAIGVIFGSFYNKYKNMKIEDSLRNNILWACFMFVLPSIILYMATFTYSALWAAIIGPFVKPTISLCLSIGIFGMVFGLGGFFRRFCESHFMQLIANWQYSVYLVHLGVVFMKVVFVQHLFYVSLSKMALIYVCDFIGAYVFGLVIYLSIEKPFSNIVHDLMHPSATKEAKEKQDR
;
A
#
# COMPACT_ATOMS: atom_id res chain seq x y z
N MET A 1 3.44 8.77 -21.03
CA MET A 1 1.98 8.58 -20.82
C MET A 1 1.59 7.09 -20.74
N CYS A 2 1.82 6.27 -21.78
CA CYS A 2 1.23 4.92 -21.90
C CYS A 2 1.58 3.85 -20.84
N ILE A 3 2.50 4.09 -19.90
CA ILE A 3 2.96 3.07 -18.91
C ILE A 3 2.40 3.31 -17.50
N MET A 4 2.25 4.57 -17.07
CA MET A 4 1.42 4.88 -15.89
C MET A 4 0.00 4.38 -16.14
N GLN A 5 -0.43 4.50 -17.40
CA GLN A 5 -1.61 3.85 -17.91
C GLN A 5 -1.57 2.32 -17.82
N PHE A 6 -0.48 1.54 -17.77
CA PHE A 6 -0.66 0.06 -17.74
C PHE A 6 -1.27 -0.46 -16.43
N VAL A 7 -0.75 -0.06 -15.26
CA VAL A 7 -1.31 -0.45 -13.95
C VAL A 7 -2.59 0.34 -13.64
N ILE A 8 -2.60 1.64 -13.94
CA ILE A 8 -3.82 2.45 -13.76
C ILE A 8 -4.91 1.99 -14.70
N VAL A 9 -4.66 1.57 -15.95
CA VAL A 9 -5.67 0.95 -16.83
C VAL A 9 -6.02 -0.43 -16.30
N SER A 10 -5.12 -1.30 -15.80
CA SER A 10 -5.59 -2.59 -15.23
C SER A 10 -6.68 -2.41 -14.14
N PHE A 11 -6.59 -1.37 -13.31
CA PHE A 11 -7.64 -1.01 -12.34
C PHE A 11 -8.77 -0.12 -12.90
N VAL A 12 -8.45 0.96 -13.62
CA VAL A 12 -9.41 1.89 -14.22
C VAL A 12 -10.22 1.25 -15.34
N PHE A 13 -9.64 0.34 -16.13
CA PHE A 13 -10.26 -0.49 -17.18
C PHE A 13 -11.05 -1.66 -16.58
N SER A 14 -10.66 -2.22 -15.44
CA SER A 14 -11.58 -3.13 -14.74
C SER A 14 -12.80 -2.37 -14.20
N CYS A 15 -12.64 -1.14 -13.69
CA CYS A 15 -13.77 -0.26 -13.39
C CYS A 15 -14.51 0.26 -14.68
N PHE A 16 -13.82 0.52 -15.79
CA PHE A 16 -14.39 1.05 -17.06
C PHE A 16 -15.19 -0.01 -17.81
N LEU A 17 -14.70 -1.25 -17.81
CA LEU A 17 -15.40 -2.42 -18.35
C LEU A 17 -16.46 -2.96 -17.39
N LYS A 18 -16.63 -2.37 -16.19
CA LYS A 18 -17.43 -2.92 -15.07
C LYS A 18 -17.16 -4.41 -14.85
N SER A 19 -15.89 -4.84 -14.86
CA SER A 19 -15.52 -6.25 -14.78
C SER A 19 -15.63 -6.86 -13.38
N GLY A 20 -15.98 -6.07 -12.36
CA GLY A 20 -16.44 -6.56 -11.07
C GLY A 20 -17.90 -7.05 -11.14
N PHE A 21 -18.14 -8.29 -10.72
CA PHE A 21 -19.44 -8.93 -10.85
C PHE A 21 -20.40 -8.50 -9.73
N SER A 22 -21.15 -7.41 -9.95
CA SER A 22 -22.27 -7.07 -9.08
C SER A 22 -23.50 -7.94 -9.38
N ILE A 23 -23.86 -8.79 -8.43
CA ILE A 23 -25.08 -9.62 -8.44
C ILE A 23 -26.35 -8.77 -8.23
N LEU A 24 -26.20 -7.56 -7.69
CA LEU A 24 -27.29 -6.59 -7.55
C LEU A 24 -27.25 -5.59 -8.70
N THR A 25 -28.39 -5.40 -9.34
CA THR A 25 -28.62 -4.31 -10.28
C THR A 25 -28.73 -2.97 -9.56
N GLU A 26 -28.53 -1.86 -10.28
CA GLU A 26 -28.71 -0.51 -9.72
C GLU A 26 -30.17 -0.28 -9.25
N GLN A 27 -31.15 -0.95 -9.88
CA GLN A 27 -32.56 -0.93 -9.45
C GLN A 27 -32.79 -1.68 -8.13
N GLU A 28 -32.23 -2.88 -7.96
CA GLU A 28 -32.27 -3.61 -6.68
C GLU A 28 -31.55 -2.84 -5.56
N TYR A 29 -30.44 -2.16 -5.89
CA TYR A 29 -29.69 -1.34 -4.94
C TYR A 29 -30.52 -0.13 -4.44
N ALA A 30 -31.38 0.45 -5.26
CA ALA A 30 -32.28 1.53 -4.87
C ALA A 30 -33.45 1.07 -3.95
N GLN A 31 -33.71 -0.23 -3.87
CA GLN A 31 -34.81 -0.82 -3.07
C GLN A 31 -34.39 -1.26 -1.66
N ILE A 32 -33.13 -1.05 -1.29
CA ILE A 32 -32.57 -1.37 0.03
C ILE A 32 -32.06 -0.09 0.74
N PRO A 33 -32.00 -0.07 2.08
CA PRO A 33 -31.50 1.09 2.81
C PRO A 33 -30.00 1.35 2.54
N PRO A 34 -29.51 2.59 2.71
CA PRO A 34 -28.10 2.92 2.52
C PRO A 34 -27.22 2.21 3.55
N LEU A 35 -26.17 1.55 3.06
CA LEU A 35 -25.20 0.79 3.87
C LEU A 35 -24.49 1.68 4.92
N HIS A 36 -24.15 2.90 4.50
CA HIS A 36 -23.47 3.91 5.32
C HIS A 36 -24.33 5.17 5.43
N ASP A 37 -24.45 5.70 6.63
CA ASP A 37 -25.00 7.03 6.89
C ASP A 37 -24.26 7.70 8.06
N MET A 38 -24.18 9.03 8.07
CA MET A 38 -23.30 9.78 8.96
C MET A 38 -23.79 11.22 9.13
N ASP A 39 -24.00 11.59 10.39
CA ASP A 39 -24.25 12.98 10.81
C ASP A 39 -22.97 13.84 10.60
N ASP A 40 -23.12 15.16 10.47
CA ASP A 40 -21.98 16.07 10.28
C ASP A 40 -21.07 16.11 11.52
N PHE A 41 -19.94 15.39 11.45
CA PHE A 41 -18.93 15.31 12.48
C PHE A 41 -18.35 16.69 12.87
N SER A 42 -18.16 17.59 11.91
CA SER A 42 -17.61 18.93 12.17
C SER A 42 -18.58 19.82 12.95
N THR A 43 -19.88 19.66 12.71
CA THR A 43 -20.93 20.33 13.50
C THR A 43 -21.07 19.68 14.87
N CYS A 44 -21.01 18.34 14.94
CA CYS A 44 -20.98 17.55 16.17
C CYS A 44 -19.95 18.05 17.20
N LEU A 45 -18.71 18.25 16.73
CA LEU A 45 -17.61 18.73 17.58
C LEU A 45 -17.83 20.16 18.08
N LYS A 46 -18.35 21.05 17.23
CA LYS A 46 -18.66 22.45 17.62
C LYS A 46 -19.74 22.53 18.68
N GLU A 47 -20.71 21.62 18.64
CA GLU A 47 -21.82 21.54 19.60
C GLU A 47 -21.45 20.77 20.88
N ASN A 48 -20.17 20.37 21.04
CA ASN A 48 -19.67 19.59 22.19
C ASN A 48 -20.48 18.30 22.43
N LYS A 49 -20.91 17.64 21.34
CA LYS A 49 -21.66 16.37 21.36
C LYS A 49 -20.73 15.17 21.37
N ILE A 50 -21.26 14.02 21.82
CA ILE A 50 -20.56 12.73 21.68
C ILE A 50 -20.79 12.17 20.29
N VAL A 51 -19.75 11.54 19.75
CA VAL A 51 -19.79 10.89 18.44
C VAL A 51 -19.89 9.39 18.67
N CYS A 52 -20.97 8.79 18.18
CA CYS A 52 -21.22 7.35 18.27
C CYS A 52 -21.05 6.71 16.88
N ARG A 53 -20.13 5.76 16.77
CA ARG A 53 -20.05 4.80 15.66
C ARG A 53 -20.87 3.57 16.04
N ILE A 54 -21.78 3.16 15.16
CA ILE A 54 -22.76 2.11 15.44
C ILE A 54 -22.78 1.14 14.26
N TYR A 55 -22.76 -0.16 14.57
CA TYR A 55 -22.95 -1.25 13.62
C TYR A 55 -24.25 -1.96 13.97
N PHE A 56 -25.17 -2.03 13.01
CA PHE A 56 -26.46 -2.67 13.17
C PHE A 56 -26.59 -3.94 12.32
N ASP A 57 -27.27 -4.93 12.87
CA ASP A 57 -27.71 -6.15 12.19
C ASP A 57 -29.15 -5.99 11.73
N ILE A 58 -29.37 -6.12 10.42
CA ILE A 58 -30.71 -6.04 9.83
C ILE A 58 -31.40 -7.42 9.87
N PHE A 59 -32.67 -7.42 10.25
CA PHE A 59 -33.59 -8.54 10.09
C PHE A 59 -34.97 -8.06 9.62
N PRO A 60 -35.81 -8.91 9.01
CA PRO A 60 -37.13 -8.50 8.52
C PRO A 60 -38.13 -8.44 9.68
N THR A 61 -39.02 -7.45 9.68
CA THR A 61 -40.07 -7.31 10.70
C THR A 61 -41.04 -8.50 10.71
N ASN A 62 -41.38 -9.01 9.52
CA ASN A 62 -42.26 -10.16 9.31
C ASN A 62 -41.57 -11.21 8.43
N SER A 63 -41.86 -12.49 8.67
CA SER A 63 -41.28 -13.63 7.95
C SER A 63 -41.86 -13.87 6.54
N THR A 64 -42.93 -13.16 6.15
CA THR A 64 -43.58 -13.26 4.84
C THR A 64 -43.14 -12.15 3.87
N SER A 65 -42.53 -12.57 2.76
CA SER A 65 -42.22 -11.79 1.54
C SER A 65 -41.86 -10.30 1.70
N ASN A 66 -40.78 -9.99 2.43
CA ASN A 66 -40.12 -8.68 2.33
C ASN A 66 -39.18 -8.65 1.11
N ASN A 67 -39.43 -7.72 0.17
CA ASN A 67 -38.62 -7.53 -1.05
C ASN A 67 -37.21 -6.98 -0.77
N ALA A 68 -37.06 -6.01 0.14
CA ALA A 68 -35.74 -5.53 0.54
C ALA A 68 -34.93 -6.66 1.22
N TRP A 69 -35.58 -7.51 2.01
CA TRP A 69 -34.93 -8.68 2.62
C TRP A 69 -34.50 -9.74 1.60
N SER A 70 -35.29 -10.00 0.56
CA SER A 70 -34.91 -10.96 -0.49
C SER A 70 -33.67 -10.48 -1.26
N ILE A 71 -33.56 -9.18 -1.54
CA ILE A 71 -32.39 -8.52 -2.14
C ILE A 71 -31.17 -8.61 -1.21
N ILE A 72 -31.34 -8.33 0.10
CA ILE A 72 -30.28 -8.48 1.09
C ILE A 72 -29.79 -9.94 1.16
N GLN A 73 -30.71 -10.92 1.17
CA GLN A 73 -30.37 -12.35 1.15
C GLN A 73 -29.69 -12.79 -0.14
N LYS A 74 -30.03 -12.20 -1.29
CA LYS A 74 -29.32 -12.41 -2.57
C LYS A 74 -27.85 -11.99 -2.45
N SER A 75 -27.55 -10.88 -1.76
CA SER A 75 -26.16 -10.42 -1.56
C SER A 75 -25.33 -11.33 -0.66
N LYS A 76 -25.93 -11.98 0.37
CA LYS A 76 -25.22 -12.91 1.27
C LYS A 76 -24.63 -14.13 0.56
N LYS A 77 -25.10 -14.47 -0.64
CA LYS A 77 -24.61 -15.62 -1.41
C LYS A 77 -23.24 -15.37 -2.07
N SER A 78 -22.68 -14.17 -1.94
CA SER A 78 -21.41 -13.79 -2.58
C SER A 78 -20.48 -13.05 -1.60
N ASP A 79 -20.07 -13.75 -0.56
CA ASP A 79 -19.15 -13.30 0.51
C ASP A 79 -17.70 -12.94 0.04
N LEU A 80 -17.48 -12.61 -1.23
CA LEU A 80 -16.16 -12.35 -1.82
C LEU A 80 -16.08 -11.03 -2.59
N SER A 81 -17.07 -10.70 -3.41
CA SER A 81 -17.04 -9.52 -4.31
C SER A 81 -17.93 -8.35 -3.86
N GLN A 82 -18.63 -8.48 -2.74
CA GLN A 82 -19.69 -7.55 -2.34
C GLN A 82 -19.70 -7.22 -0.85
N PHE A 83 -20.06 -5.99 -0.49
CA PHE A 83 -20.32 -5.61 0.89
C PHE A 83 -21.58 -6.35 1.39
N ARG A 84 -21.64 -6.58 2.70
CA ARG A 84 -22.73 -7.31 3.38
C ARG A 84 -23.88 -6.37 3.70
N LYS A 85 -24.96 -6.40 2.90
CA LYS A 85 -26.11 -5.49 3.05
C LYS A 85 -27.05 -5.83 4.22
N ASP A 86 -26.73 -6.86 5.01
CA ASP A 86 -27.37 -7.15 6.29
C ASP A 86 -26.71 -6.46 7.49
N LYS A 87 -25.66 -5.66 7.24
CA LYS A 87 -24.96 -4.87 8.24
C LYS A 87 -25.05 -3.40 7.84
N LEU A 88 -25.50 -2.53 8.73
CA LEU A 88 -25.51 -1.07 8.50
C LEU A 88 -24.45 -0.42 9.39
N LYS A 89 -23.75 0.59 8.88
CA LYS A 89 -22.91 1.45 9.71
C LYS A 89 -23.52 2.84 9.80
N ARG A 90 -23.56 3.38 11.01
CA ARG A 90 -24.02 4.73 11.31
C ARG A 90 -22.97 5.49 12.11
N PHE A 91 -22.87 6.78 11.83
CA PHE A 91 -22.28 7.76 12.74
C PHE A 91 -23.39 8.70 13.20
N ARG A 92 -23.62 8.75 14.51
CA ARG A 92 -24.66 9.59 15.14
C ARG A 92 -24.07 10.55 16.15
N CYS A 93 -24.66 11.74 16.20
CA CYS A 93 -24.29 12.84 17.09
C CYS A 93 -25.28 12.97 18.23
N LEU A 94 -24.88 12.53 19.43
CA LEU A 94 -25.77 12.50 20.60
C LEU A 94 -25.36 13.55 21.65
N PRO A 95 -26.30 14.01 22.49
CA PRO A 95 -25.99 14.90 23.61
C PRO A 95 -24.93 14.30 24.55
N ASN A 96 -24.01 15.13 25.04
CA ASN A 96 -22.95 14.71 25.96
C ASN A 96 -23.47 14.26 27.34
N SER A 97 -24.73 14.53 27.67
CA SER A 97 -25.40 13.99 28.86
C SER A 97 -25.48 12.46 28.88
N LEU A 98 -25.55 11.83 27.70
CA LEU A 98 -25.64 10.37 27.56
C LEU A 98 -24.28 9.66 27.65
N LEU A 99 -23.18 10.38 27.91
CA LEU A 99 -21.83 9.82 27.92
C LEU A 99 -21.66 8.80 29.07
N GLY A 100 -21.60 7.52 28.72
CA GLY A 100 -21.51 6.40 29.67
C GLY A 100 -22.84 5.65 29.88
N GLU A 101 -23.95 6.19 29.37
CA GLU A 101 -25.28 5.58 29.45
C GLU A 101 -25.54 4.70 28.21
N GLU A 102 -24.72 3.66 28.02
CA GLU A 102 -24.76 2.81 26.82
C GLU A 102 -26.14 2.19 26.54
N GLU A 103 -26.92 1.86 27.57
CA GLU A 103 -28.27 1.31 27.41
C GLU A 103 -29.29 2.35 26.91
N GLU A 104 -29.20 3.60 27.36
CA GLU A 104 -30.09 4.68 26.89
C GLU A 104 -29.73 5.09 25.46
N ILE A 105 -28.42 5.21 25.16
CA ILE A 105 -27.93 5.38 23.80
C ILE A 105 -28.47 4.26 22.91
N ALA A 106 -28.30 2.99 23.31
CA ALA A 106 -28.74 1.83 22.53
C ALA A 106 -30.24 1.87 22.22
N LYS A 107 -31.09 2.17 23.20
CA LYS A 107 -32.55 2.32 23.00
C LYS A 107 -32.88 3.46 22.04
N SER A 108 -32.25 4.62 22.23
CA SER A 108 -32.46 5.81 21.41
C SER A 108 -32.12 5.55 19.93
N VAL A 109 -30.92 5.04 19.65
CA VAL A 109 -30.45 4.83 18.27
C VAL A 109 -31.18 3.69 17.57
N VAL A 110 -31.57 2.63 18.29
CA VAL A 110 -32.40 1.54 17.73
C VAL A 110 -33.81 2.03 17.41
N ALA A 111 -34.42 2.85 18.26
CA ALA A 111 -35.74 3.43 17.98
C ALA A 111 -35.72 4.30 16.72
N THR A 112 -34.75 5.23 16.62
CA THR A 112 -34.58 6.12 15.46
C THR A 112 -34.31 5.35 14.17
N GLU A 113 -33.39 4.37 14.19
CA GLU A 113 -33.04 3.63 12.97
C GLU A 113 -34.18 2.66 12.55
N ASN A 114 -34.94 2.07 13.49
CA ASN A 114 -36.15 1.31 13.18
C ASN A 114 -37.24 2.18 12.54
N GLU A 115 -37.38 3.45 12.93
CA GLU A 115 -38.31 4.39 12.29
C GLU A 115 -37.90 4.68 10.83
N LEU A 116 -36.61 4.95 10.59
CA LEU A 116 -36.07 5.14 9.24
C LEU A 116 -36.25 3.90 8.34
N LEU A 117 -36.10 2.71 8.92
CA LEU A 117 -36.20 1.42 8.20
C LEU A 117 -37.63 0.90 8.04
N LYS A 118 -38.62 1.54 8.65
CA LYS A 118 -40.04 1.18 8.58
C LYS A 118 -40.56 1.06 7.14
N ASN A 119 -40.12 1.96 6.25
CA ASN A 119 -40.49 1.94 4.82
C ASN A 119 -39.98 0.71 4.06
N TYR A 120 -38.94 0.04 4.58
CA TYR A 120 -38.37 -1.19 4.01
C TYR A 120 -38.91 -2.46 4.69
N SER A 121 -39.78 -2.34 5.71
CA SER A 121 -40.25 -3.45 6.56
C SER A 121 -39.10 -4.24 7.22
N LEU A 122 -38.04 -3.52 7.61
CA LEU A 122 -36.84 -4.04 8.25
C LEU A 122 -36.74 -3.50 9.68
N GLN A 123 -36.06 -4.26 10.54
CA GLN A 123 -35.69 -3.88 11.90
C GLN A 123 -34.18 -4.07 12.10
N VAL A 124 -33.64 -3.40 13.11
CA VAL A 124 -32.23 -3.47 13.50
C VAL A 124 -32.03 -3.90 14.95
N ASN A 125 -30.93 -4.62 15.16
CA ASN A 125 -30.31 -4.82 16.47
C ASN A 125 -28.89 -4.27 16.45
N ILE A 126 -28.34 -3.84 17.59
CA ILE A 126 -26.94 -3.40 17.67
C ILE A 126 -26.03 -4.63 17.69
N GLN A 127 -25.00 -4.62 16.82
CA GLN A 127 -23.87 -5.54 16.90
C GLN A 127 -22.75 -4.93 17.75
N GLU A 128 -22.37 -3.69 17.43
CA GLU A 128 -21.27 -2.97 18.07
C GLU A 128 -21.64 -1.49 18.20
N LEU A 129 -21.41 -0.91 19.38
CA LEU A 129 -21.64 0.49 19.71
C LEU A 129 -20.34 1.05 20.30
N TYR A 130 -19.85 2.17 19.74
CA TYR A 130 -18.67 2.86 20.25
C TYR A 130 -18.91 4.37 20.26
N CYS A 131 -19.04 4.94 21.45
CA CYS A 131 -19.26 6.38 21.65
C CYS A 131 -18.06 7.04 22.31
N LYS A 132 -17.71 8.24 21.85
CA LYS A 132 -16.58 9.00 22.40
C LYS A 132 -16.83 10.51 22.35
N SER A 133 -16.50 11.21 23.44
CA SER A 133 -16.28 12.66 23.39
C SER A 133 -14.87 12.97 22.89
N TYR A 134 -14.78 13.99 22.03
CA TYR A 134 -13.54 14.51 21.47
C TYR A 134 -13.15 15.88 22.05
N SER A 135 -13.87 16.37 23.07
CA SER A 135 -13.57 17.63 23.77
C SER A 135 -12.23 17.61 24.51
N ASP A 136 -11.87 16.45 25.05
CA ASP A 136 -10.82 16.29 26.08
C ASP A 136 -9.54 15.63 25.51
N ILE A 137 -9.06 16.09 24.35
CA ILE A 137 -7.78 15.61 23.79
C ILE A 137 -6.62 16.18 24.62
N LYS A 138 -6.26 15.47 25.69
CA LYS A 138 -5.10 15.79 26.53
C LYS A 138 -3.81 15.36 25.83
N LEU A 139 -2.98 16.33 25.48
CA LEU A 139 -1.63 16.08 24.95
C LEU A 139 -0.79 15.31 25.98
N THR A 140 -0.13 14.26 25.52
CA THR A 140 0.78 13.45 26.32
C THR A 140 2.20 14.02 26.29
N SER A 141 3.05 13.60 27.24
CA SER A 141 4.48 13.95 27.23
C SER A 141 5.20 13.50 25.94
N PHE A 142 4.69 12.47 25.26
CA PHE A 142 5.20 12.02 23.97
C PHE A 142 4.88 13.03 22.85
N ASP A 143 3.68 13.59 22.83
CA ASP A 143 3.29 14.60 21.84
C ASP A 143 4.15 15.87 21.96
N PHE A 144 4.41 16.31 23.19
CA PHE A 144 5.35 17.41 23.45
C PHE A 144 6.79 17.05 23.04
N ALA A 145 7.27 15.84 23.31
CA ALA A 145 8.61 15.41 22.88
C ALA A 145 8.76 15.38 21.36
N VAL A 146 7.76 14.89 20.63
CA VAL A 146 7.72 14.92 19.15
C VAL A 146 7.67 16.36 18.63
N LEU A 147 6.86 17.23 19.24
CA LEU A 147 6.77 18.64 18.86
C LEU A 147 8.10 19.37 19.05
N PHE A 148 8.69 19.33 20.23
CA PHE A 148 9.97 20.00 20.52
C PHE A 148 11.14 19.40 19.73
N GLY A 149 11.18 18.07 19.56
CA GLY A 149 12.15 17.40 18.70
C GLY A 149 12.05 17.84 17.24
N THR A 150 10.83 17.98 16.71
CA THR A 150 10.58 18.48 15.35
C THR A 150 11.02 19.94 15.19
N ILE A 151 10.70 20.80 16.17
CA ILE A 151 11.13 22.20 16.17
C ILE A 151 12.66 22.31 16.21
N ALA A 152 13.32 21.54 17.08
CA ALA A 152 14.79 21.53 17.18
C ALA A 152 15.44 21.08 15.86
N LEU A 153 14.91 20.03 15.23
CA LEU A 153 15.37 19.57 13.91
C LEU A 153 15.19 20.64 12.84
N LEU A 154 14.04 21.31 12.78
CA LEU A 154 13.79 22.41 11.84
C LEU A 154 14.77 23.58 12.05
N VAL A 155 15.05 23.97 13.30
CA VAL A 155 16.05 25.01 13.62
C VAL A 155 17.44 24.60 13.11
N ILE A 156 17.88 23.37 13.37
CA ILE A 156 19.17 22.85 12.88
C ILE A 156 19.24 22.92 11.34
N LEU A 157 18.22 22.43 10.65
CA LEU A 157 18.18 22.38 9.19
C LEU A 157 18.15 23.78 8.56
N ILE A 158 17.38 24.71 9.11
CA ILE A 158 17.32 26.10 8.65
C ILE A 158 18.67 26.79 8.87
N SER A 159 19.24 26.70 10.08
CA SER A 159 20.54 27.29 10.40
C SER A 159 21.66 26.73 9.52
N ALA A 160 21.74 25.40 9.37
CA ALA A 160 22.75 24.76 8.53
C ALA A 160 22.62 25.14 7.05
N THR A 161 21.38 25.21 6.54
CA THR A 161 21.10 25.63 5.16
C THR A 161 21.44 27.11 4.94
N MET A 162 21.15 28.00 5.90
CA MET A 162 21.52 29.42 5.83
C MET A 162 23.04 29.62 5.83
N ILE A 163 23.76 28.88 6.68
CA ILE A 163 25.24 28.93 6.73
C ILE A 163 25.83 28.47 5.40
N ASP A 164 25.42 27.32 4.88
CA ASP A 164 25.93 26.78 3.60
C ASP A 164 25.57 27.64 2.38
N ALA A 165 24.40 28.30 2.41
CA ALA A 165 23.95 29.12 1.30
C ALA A 165 24.56 30.53 1.25
N ARG A 166 24.96 31.12 2.40
CA ARG A 166 25.36 32.55 2.49
C ARG A 166 26.65 32.85 3.26
N TYR A 167 27.06 31.99 4.19
CA TYR A 167 28.12 32.30 5.14
C TYR A 167 29.24 31.24 5.17
N ILE A 168 29.37 30.46 4.10
CA ILE A 168 30.23 29.27 4.09
C ILE A 168 31.71 29.61 4.33
N GLU A 169 32.23 30.67 3.71
CA GLU A 169 33.63 31.10 3.87
C GLU A 169 33.90 31.60 5.29
N VAL A 170 32.96 32.36 5.87
CA VAL A 170 33.02 32.86 7.25
C VAL A 170 32.98 31.69 8.24
N ALA A 171 32.11 30.69 8.00
CA ALA A 171 32.03 29.50 8.83
C ALA A 171 33.30 28.62 8.73
N GLU A 172 33.91 28.50 7.53
CA GLU A 172 35.18 27.77 7.37
C GLU A 172 36.34 28.49 8.08
N ALA A 173 36.34 29.82 8.12
CA ALA A 173 37.32 30.62 8.85
C ALA A 173 37.17 30.54 10.39
N ILE A 174 35.93 30.55 10.91
CA ILE A 174 35.66 30.55 12.37
C ILE A 174 35.68 29.13 12.96
N MET A 175 35.07 28.16 12.29
CA MET A 175 34.80 26.82 12.84
C MET A 175 35.71 25.73 12.25
N GLY A 176 36.44 26.05 11.18
CA GLY A 176 37.29 25.11 10.46
C GLY A 176 36.54 24.13 9.56
N LYS A 177 37.26 23.60 8.57
CA LYS A 177 36.72 22.72 7.51
C LYS A 177 35.97 21.49 8.02
N THR A 178 36.39 20.92 9.16
CA THR A 178 35.75 19.72 9.72
C THR A 178 34.36 20.00 10.29
N ALA A 179 34.18 21.10 11.05
CA ALA A 179 32.85 21.47 11.56
C ALA A 179 31.90 21.84 10.42
N VAL A 180 32.42 22.55 9.41
CA VAL A 180 31.65 22.89 8.21
C VAL A 180 31.25 21.66 7.38
N LYS A 181 32.05 20.58 7.36
CA LYS A 181 31.64 19.30 6.75
C LYS A 181 30.33 18.78 7.35
N TYR A 182 30.21 18.80 8.68
CA TYR A 182 28.98 18.39 9.36
C TYR A 182 27.81 19.36 9.15
N ILE A 183 28.07 20.67 9.06
CA ILE A 183 27.03 21.65 8.68
C ILE A 183 26.47 21.33 7.29
N LYS A 184 27.34 21.01 6.31
CA LYS A 184 26.91 20.64 4.94
C LYS A 184 26.04 19.39 4.92
N TYR A 185 26.17 18.47 5.89
CA TYR A 185 25.30 17.28 5.99
C TYR A 185 23.84 17.62 6.33
N PHE A 186 23.59 18.68 7.10
CA PHE A 186 22.24 19.14 7.46
C PHE A 186 21.74 20.29 6.56
N SER A 187 22.52 20.70 5.56
CA SER A 187 22.10 21.72 4.58
C SER A 187 21.26 21.08 3.46
N PHE A 188 20.04 21.59 3.27
CA PHE A 188 19.21 21.26 2.11
C PHE A 188 19.89 21.59 0.79
N VAL A 189 20.65 22.69 0.73
CA VAL A 189 21.30 23.18 -0.50
C VAL A 189 22.47 22.28 -0.91
N SER A 190 23.26 21.78 0.04
CA SER A 190 24.32 20.80 -0.25
C SER A 190 23.73 19.43 -0.60
N ASN A 191 22.78 18.93 0.19
CA ASN A 191 22.14 17.62 -0.08
C ASN A 191 21.40 17.60 -1.42
N TRP A 192 20.74 18.69 -1.82
CA TRP A 192 20.08 18.82 -3.13
C TRP A 192 21.08 18.88 -4.29
N ARG A 193 22.18 19.64 -4.13
CA ARG A 193 23.27 19.67 -5.13
C ARG A 193 23.93 18.30 -5.30
N GLU A 194 24.06 17.53 -4.23
CA GLU A 194 24.55 16.15 -4.31
C GLU A 194 23.53 15.22 -4.98
N LEU A 195 22.25 15.32 -4.63
CA LEU A 195 21.15 14.49 -5.18
C LEU A 195 21.02 14.58 -6.71
N ILE A 196 21.13 15.79 -7.28
CA ILE A 196 21.07 15.99 -8.73
C ILE A 196 22.34 15.43 -9.42
N ARG A 197 23.49 15.47 -8.74
CA ARG A 197 24.77 14.97 -9.26
C ARG A 197 24.95 13.46 -9.10
N SER A 198 24.26 12.84 -8.13
CA SER A 198 24.48 11.45 -7.74
C SER A 198 23.88 10.46 -8.73
N THR A 199 24.64 10.16 -9.79
CA THR A 199 24.41 8.94 -10.59
C THR A 199 25.41 7.88 -10.11
N SER A 200 24.99 6.99 -9.21
CA SER A 200 25.91 5.99 -8.62
C SER A 200 26.49 5.06 -9.69
N LYS A 201 27.80 4.78 -9.62
CA LYS A 201 28.50 3.97 -10.65
C LYS A 201 27.93 2.55 -10.81
N ASP A 202 27.42 1.96 -9.74
CA ASP A 202 26.74 0.66 -9.80
C ASP A 202 25.26 0.79 -10.19
N GLY A 203 24.59 1.89 -9.86
CA GLY A 203 23.28 2.23 -10.42
C GLY A 203 23.31 2.34 -11.95
N GLN A 204 24.43 2.79 -12.54
CA GLN A 204 24.61 2.82 -13.99
C GLN A 204 24.64 1.43 -14.65
N LYS A 205 25.00 0.36 -13.93
CA LYS A 205 25.02 -1.02 -14.46
C LYS A 205 23.63 -1.68 -14.43
N LEU A 206 22.72 -1.18 -13.60
CA LEU A 206 21.38 -1.74 -13.36
C LEU A 206 20.27 -0.68 -13.48
N LYS A 207 20.41 0.25 -14.43
CA LYS A 207 19.49 1.39 -14.64
C LYS A 207 18.02 0.96 -14.74
N ALA A 208 17.72 -0.08 -15.52
CA ALA A 208 16.36 -0.59 -15.66
C ALA A 208 15.75 -1.06 -14.33
N ILE A 209 16.55 -1.63 -13.41
CA ILE A 209 16.10 -2.03 -12.07
C ILE A 209 15.75 -0.79 -11.22
N GLN A 210 16.46 0.32 -11.37
CA GLN A 210 16.12 1.55 -10.64
C GLN A 210 14.76 2.09 -11.05
N GLY A 211 14.46 2.17 -12.36
CA GLY A 211 13.12 2.53 -12.85
C GLY A 211 12.04 1.54 -12.39
N MET A 212 12.35 0.24 -12.34
CA MET A 212 11.41 -0.76 -11.81
C MET A 212 11.15 -0.63 -10.30
N ARG A 213 12.11 -0.16 -9.49
CA ARG A 213 11.89 0.15 -8.07
C ARG A 213 10.88 1.29 -7.91
N VAL A 214 11.02 2.36 -8.71
CA VAL A 214 10.06 3.48 -8.73
C VAL A 214 8.66 2.99 -9.11
N LEU A 215 8.54 2.25 -10.22
CA LEU A 215 7.25 1.69 -10.68
C LEU A 215 6.62 0.72 -9.68
N SER A 216 7.42 -0.05 -8.95
CA SER A 216 6.94 -0.91 -7.87
C SER A 216 6.30 -0.08 -6.76
N THR A 217 6.99 0.95 -6.23
CA THR A 217 6.41 1.80 -5.18
C THR A 217 5.20 2.61 -5.68
N MET A 218 5.17 3.04 -6.95
CA MET A 218 3.95 3.61 -7.56
C MET A 218 2.74 2.67 -7.49
N SER A 219 2.99 1.37 -7.64
CA SER A 219 1.97 0.31 -7.57
C SER A 219 1.54 0.01 -6.12
N VAL A 220 2.48 0.07 -5.15
CA VAL A 220 2.16 0.00 -3.71
C VAL A 220 1.30 1.19 -3.27
N ILE A 221 1.66 2.40 -3.67
CA ILE A 221 0.87 3.62 -3.41
C ILE A 221 -0.53 3.46 -4.00
N HIS A 222 -0.65 2.99 -5.24
CA HIS A 222 -1.94 2.72 -5.87
C HIS A 222 -2.77 1.69 -5.08
N LEU A 223 -2.16 0.59 -4.63
CA LEU A 223 -2.82 -0.42 -3.81
C LEU A 223 -3.36 0.19 -2.51
N HIS A 224 -2.54 0.94 -1.77
CA HIS A 224 -2.96 1.48 -0.48
C HIS A 224 -4.05 2.53 -0.63
N ILE A 225 -4.03 3.35 -1.68
CA ILE A 225 -5.13 4.26 -2.01
C ILE A 225 -6.42 3.46 -2.26
N SER A 226 -6.35 2.39 -3.07
CA SER A 226 -7.49 1.49 -3.30
C SER A 226 -7.98 0.82 -2.02
N LEU A 227 -7.08 0.46 -1.10
CA LEU A 227 -7.43 -0.09 0.21
C LEU A 227 -8.14 0.94 1.11
N THR A 228 -7.75 2.23 1.07
CA THR A 228 -8.49 3.26 1.84
C THR A 228 -9.95 3.36 1.42
N LEU A 229 -10.28 3.10 0.14
CA LEU A 229 -11.66 3.08 -0.35
C LEU A 229 -12.54 1.99 0.29
N LEU A 230 -11.97 0.88 0.78
CA LEU A 230 -12.74 -0.10 1.56
C LEU A 230 -13.03 0.35 2.99
N ILE A 231 -12.19 1.22 3.54
CA ILE A 231 -12.25 1.68 4.93
C ILE A 231 -13.15 2.92 5.03
N TYR A 232 -13.26 3.71 3.96
CA TYR A 232 -14.13 4.89 3.93
C TYR A 232 -15.62 4.57 4.03
N PHE A 233 -16.33 5.44 4.75
CA PHE A 233 -17.78 5.50 4.75
C PHE A 233 -18.22 6.18 3.44
N MET A 234 -18.53 5.35 2.44
CA MET A 234 -18.90 5.79 1.10
C MET A 234 -20.41 5.89 0.90
N LYS A 235 -20.86 6.91 0.17
CA LYS A 235 -22.28 7.10 -0.18
C LYS A 235 -22.77 6.11 -1.26
N ASN A 236 -21.88 5.60 -2.12
CA ASN A 236 -22.20 4.78 -3.29
C ASN A 236 -21.30 3.53 -3.40
N PRO A 237 -21.35 2.59 -2.43
CA PRO A 237 -20.41 1.46 -2.37
C PRO A 237 -20.56 0.49 -3.56
N ILE A 238 -21.70 0.47 -4.25
CA ILE A 238 -21.89 -0.28 -5.52
C ILE A 238 -20.81 0.04 -6.57
N PHE A 239 -20.28 1.27 -6.60
CA PHE A 239 -19.18 1.63 -7.50
C PHE A 239 -17.91 0.81 -7.21
N VAL A 240 -17.63 0.54 -5.93
CA VAL A 240 -16.47 -0.25 -5.51
C VAL A 240 -16.71 -1.75 -5.70
N GLU A 241 -17.95 -2.24 -5.55
CA GLU A 241 -18.30 -3.64 -5.89
C GLU A 241 -18.17 -3.94 -7.39
N GLN A 242 -18.38 -2.94 -8.25
CA GLN A 242 -18.16 -3.04 -9.70
C GLN A 242 -16.66 -2.97 -10.10
N CYS A 243 -15.77 -2.59 -9.18
CA CYS A 243 -14.32 -2.61 -9.40
C CYS A 243 -13.72 -3.93 -8.86
N ASN A 244 -12.93 -4.62 -9.68
CA ASN A 244 -12.38 -5.92 -9.31
C ASN A 244 -11.26 -5.82 -8.27
N THR A 245 -11.39 -6.60 -7.19
CA THR A 245 -10.52 -6.54 -6.01
C THR A 245 -9.52 -7.67 -5.90
N ALA A 246 -9.54 -8.63 -6.84
CA ALA A 246 -8.54 -9.68 -6.95
C ALA A 246 -7.12 -9.14 -7.24
N VAL A 247 -7.02 -7.89 -7.72
CA VAL A 247 -5.75 -7.21 -8.05
C VAL A 247 -4.99 -6.74 -6.79
N TRP A 248 -5.60 -6.82 -5.60
CA TRP A 248 -5.10 -6.17 -4.38
C TRP A 248 -4.07 -6.97 -3.57
N SER A 249 -3.32 -7.87 -4.20
CA SER A 249 -2.26 -8.65 -3.56
C SER A 249 -0.85 -8.09 -3.86
N LEU A 250 -0.43 -7.04 -3.14
CA LEU A 250 0.97 -6.58 -3.14
C LEU A 250 1.53 -6.60 -1.71
N ALA A 251 2.66 -7.28 -1.53
CA ALA A 251 2.91 -8.09 -0.34
C ALA A 251 3.65 -7.40 0.82
N ASN A 252 3.82 -8.16 1.90
CA ASN A 252 4.60 -7.86 3.10
C ASN A 252 6.12 -7.91 2.78
N ASP A 253 6.67 -6.80 2.27
CA ASP A 253 8.05 -6.77 1.76
C ASP A 253 9.15 -6.80 2.84
N PHE A 254 8.97 -6.14 3.98
CA PHE A 254 10.08 -5.86 4.90
C PHE A 254 10.62 -7.12 5.61
N GLN A 255 9.73 -7.94 6.18
CA GLN A 255 10.11 -9.19 6.87
C GLN A 255 10.79 -10.16 5.90
N MET A 256 10.27 -10.23 4.67
CA MET A 256 10.76 -11.12 3.62
C MET A 256 12.06 -10.63 2.98
N TYR A 257 12.28 -9.32 2.90
CA TYR A 257 13.55 -8.73 2.50
C TYR A 257 14.69 -9.20 3.41
N VAL A 258 14.52 -9.10 4.73
CA VAL A 258 15.53 -9.55 5.72
C VAL A 258 15.83 -11.05 5.54
N ILE A 259 14.79 -11.89 5.43
CA ILE A 259 14.94 -13.32 5.18
C ILE A 259 15.71 -13.56 3.87
N SER A 260 15.39 -12.83 2.79
CA SER A 260 16.06 -13.00 1.50
C SER A 260 17.55 -12.63 1.55
N VAL A 261 17.93 -11.57 2.27
CA VAL A 261 19.33 -11.15 2.45
C VAL A 261 20.11 -12.16 3.29
N CYS A 262 19.52 -12.64 4.40
CA CYS A 262 20.11 -13.69 5.22
C CYS A 262 20.34 -14.99 4.44
N LEU A 263 19.34 -15.43 3.66
CA LEU A 263 19.49 -16.64 2.83
C LEU A 263 20.49 -16.43 1.69
N PHE A 264 20.54 -15.26 1.06
CA PHE A 264 21.54 -14.93 0.03
C PHE A 264 22.97 -14.97 0.59
N TYR A 265 23.19 -14.39 1.77
CA TYR A 265 24.46 -14.49 2.50
C TYR A 265 24.84 -15.95 2.79
N ILE A 266 23.88 -16.78 3.23
CA ILE A 266 24.10 -18.22 3.49
C ILE A 266 24.46 -18.97 2.19
N ILE A 267 23.79 -18.72 1.05
CA ILE A 267 24.14 -19.36 -0.23
C ILE A 267 25.60 -19.06 -0.59
N PHE A 268 25.99 -17.79 -0.60
CA PHE A 268 27.33 -17.38 -1.05
C PHE A 268 28.43 -17.82 -0.08
N LYS A 269 28.16 -17.82 1.23
CA LYS A 269 29.10 -18.28 2.27
C LYS A 269 29.29 -19.80 2.28
N TYR A 270 28.21 -20.57 2.15
CA TYR A 270 28.23 -22.03 2.30
C TYR A 270 28.10 -22.81 0.98
N LYS A 271 28.13 -22.11 -0.17
CA LYS A 271 28.02 -22.67 -1.54
C LYS A 271 26.87 -23.66 -1.73
N LYS A 272 25.74 -23.43 -1.04
CA LYS A 272 24.56 -24.31 -1.09
C LYS A 272 23.84 -24.18 -2.45
N SER A 273 23.23 -25.27 -2.90
CA SER A 273 22.53 -25.33 -4.19
C SER A 273 21.24 -24.49 -4.19
N LEU A 274 20.96 -23.81 -5.31
CA LEU A 274 19.70 -23.11 -5.56
C LEU A 274 18.46 -24.03 -5.47
N MET A 275 18.65 -25.34 -5.60
CA MET A 275 17.59 -26.34 -5.40
C MET A 275 16.94 -26.28 -4.01
N LEU A 276 17.63 -25.74 -2.99
CA LEU A 276 17.04 -25.52 -1.67
C LEU A 276 15.83 -24.58 -1.74
N PHE A 277 15.87 -23.53 -2.55
CA PHE A 277 14.74 -22.61 -2.70
C PHE A 277 13.56 -23.26 -3.42
N VAL A 278 13.83 -24.13 -4.40
CA VAL A 278 12.79 -24.91 -5.10
C VAL A 278 12.11 -25.86 -4.12
N TYR A 279 12.88 -26.59 -3.31
CA TYR A 279 12.36 -27.47 -2.26
C TYR A 279 11.53 -26.69 -1.22
N MET A 280 12.06 -25.60 -0.67
CA MET A 280 11.32 -24.78 0.31
C MET A 280 10.05 -24.18 -0.29
N THR A 281 10.06 -23.79 -1.57
CA THR A 281 8.86 -23.31 -2.28
C THR A 281 7.82 -24.43 -2.43
N ALA A 282 8.23 -25.66 -2.72
CA ALA A 282 7.32 -26.81 -2.78
C ALA A 282 6.72 -27.15 -1.40
N VAL A 283 7.53 -27.13 -0.33
CA VAL A 283 7.04 -27.37 1.05
C VAL A 283 6.05 -26.28 1.47
N PHE A 284 6.41 -25.01 1.32
CA PHE A 284 5.53 -23.90 1.68
C PHE A 284 4.27 -23.79 0.80
N GLY A 285 4.38 -24.11 -0.49
CA GLY A 285 3.24 -24.21 -1.40
C GLY A 285 2.26 -25.32 -1.00
N SER A 286 2.77 -26.48 -0.57
CA SER A 286 1.95 -27.58 -0.03
C SER A 286 1.22 -27.19 1.26
N ILE A 287 1.89 -26.47 2.17
CA ILE A 287 1.26 -25.91 3.39
C ILE A 287 0.15 -24.93 3.01
N HIS A 288 0.40 -24.04 2.04
CA HIS A 288 -0.60 -23.08 1.57
C HIS A 288 -1.83 -23.78 0.98
N GLY A 289 -1.63 -24.77 0.09
CA GLY A 289 -2.72 -25.55 -0.51
C GLY A 289 -3.51 -26.35 0.53
N TYR A 290 -2.85 -26.94 1.53
CA TYR A 290 -3.52 -27.63 2.64
C TYR A 290 -4.43 -26.69 3.44
N GLU A 291 -3.93 -25.53 3.85
CA GLU A 291 -4.73 -24.53 4.59
C GLU A 291 -5.92 -24.02 3.79
N MET A 292 -5.74 -23.86 2.47
CA MET A 292 -6.82 -23.49 1.57
C MET A 292 -7.90 -24.57 1.47
N TYR A 293 -7.51 -25.82 1.29
CA TYR A 293 -8.45 -26.94 1.18
C TYR A 293 -9.25 -27.12 2.47
N LYS A 294 -8.56 -27.14 3.62
CA LYS A 294 -9.14 -27.34 4.95
C LYS A 294 -10.20 -26.28 5.29
N HIS A 295 -9.98 -25.02 4.92
CA HIS A 295 -10.87 -23.91 5.26
C HIS A 295 -11.72 -23.42 4.07
N GLY A 296 -11.77 -24.17 2.96
CA GLY A 296 -12.56 -23.83 1.77
C GLY A 296 -12.20 -22.47 1.14
N HIS A 297 -10.96 -22.02 1.29
CA HIS A 297 -10.53 -20.71 0.82
C HIS A 297 -10.31 -20.67 -0.70
N GLN A 298 -10.66 -19.55 -1.32
CA GLN A 298 -10.36 -19.28 -2.72
C GLN A 298 -8.87 -18.93 -2.92
N HIS A 299 -8.40 -19.13 -4.15
CA HIS A 299 -7.03 -18.92 -4.64
C HIS A 299 -6.53 -17.47 -4.62
N ILE A 300 -7.42 -16.49 -4.47
CA ILE A 300 -7.10 -15.11 -4.10
C ILE A 300 -7.96 -14.65 -2.92
N LEU A 301 -7.37 -13.87 -2.02
CA LEU A 301 -8.10 -13.16 -0.98
C LEU A 301 -8.80 -11.93 -1.59
N ALA A 302 -10.12 -11.97 -1.71
CA ALA A 302 -10.94 -10.82 -2.11
C ALA A 302 -11.41 -10.06 -0.87
N PHE A 303 -11.10 -8.77 -0.79
CA PHE A 303 -11.31 -7.97 0.43
C PHE A 303 -12.71 -7.37 0.60
N VAL A 304 -13.55 -7.34 -0.45
CA VAL A 304 -14.87 -6.66 -0.39
C VAL A 304 -15.84 -7.38 0.54
N GLY A 305 -15.89 -8.71 0.48
CA GLY A 305 -16.79 -9.52 1.29
C GLY A 305 -16.36 -9.69 2.76
N GLU A 306 -15.12 -9.38 3.12
CA GLU A 306 -14.56 -9.70 4.42
C GLU A 306 -14.92 -8.67 5.52
N ARG A 307 -16.22 -8.46 5.79
CA ARG A 307 -16.75 -7.53 6.82
C ARG A 307 -16.10 -6.14 6.77
N ASP A 308 -16.43 -5.36 5.74
CA ASP A 308 -16.75 -3.93 5.85
C ASP A 308 -15.89 -3.13 6.86
N LEU A 309 -14.59 -3.10 6.59
CA LEU A 309 -13.53 -3.21 7.59
C LEU A 309 -13.25 -1.94 8.40
N ASP A 310 -13.32 -2.03 9.73
CA ASP A 310 -12.43 -1.25 10.59
C ASP A 310 -11.00 -1.81 10.47
N ALA A 311 -9.98 -0.95 10.61
CA ALA A 311 -8.57 -1.32 10.48
C ALA A 311 -8.18 -2.43 11.48
N SER A 312 -8.71 -2.37 12.71
CA SER A 312 -8.58 -3.42 13.73
C SER A 312 -9.10 -4.79 13.23
N GLY A 313 -10.25 -4.79 12.57
CA GLY A 313 -10.87 -5.99 11.99
C GLY A 313 -10.19 -6.51 10.73
N LEU A 314 -9.45 -5.68 9.99
CA LEU A 314 -8.65 -6.12 8.85
C LEU A 314 -7.38 -6.84 9.31
N PHE A 315 -6.60 -6.19 10.17
CA PHE A 315 -5.29 -6.70 10.56
C PHE A 315 -5.37 -7.77 11.68
N GLY A 316 -6.48 -7.82 12.44
CA GLY A 316 -6.68 -8.77 13.54
C GLY A 316 -7.30 -10.13 13.17
N LYS A 317 -7.81 -10.32 11.95
CA LYS A 317 -8.44 -11.61 11.55
C LYS A 317 -7.41 -12.65 11.14
N GLY A 318 -7.59 -13.88 11.65
CA GLY A 318 -6.79 -15.04 11.25
C GLY A 318 -6.71 -15.27 9.74
N ARG A 319 -7.81 -15.08 8.99
CA ARG A 319 -7.83 -15.29 7.53
C ARG A 319 -6.87 -14.36 6.77
N PHE A 320 -6.78 -13.08 7.14
CA PHE A 320 -5.82 -12.15 6.55
C PHE A 320 -4.37 -12.56 6.88
N ILE A 321 -4.11 -12.89 8.15
CA ILE A 321 -2.77 -13.31 8.59
C ILE A 321 -2.33 -14.59 7.87
N VAL A 322 -3.21 -15.58 7.76
CA VAL A 322 -3.01 -16.88 7.10
C VAL A 322 -2.86 -16.73 5.57
N MET A 323 -3.82 -16.11 4.89
CA MET A 323 -3.89 -16.09 3.41
C MET A 323 -3.14 -14.94 2.75
N TYR A 324 -2.79 -13.87 3.48
CA TYR A 324 -2.12 -12.69 2.93
C TYR A 324 -0.72 -12.49 3.49
N SER A 325 -0.57 -12.42 4.82
CA SER A 325 0.67 -12.00 5.47
C SER A 325 1.71 -13.12 5.64
N SER A 326 1.27 -14.37 5.71
CA SER A 326 2.12 -15.50 6.10
C SER A 326 3.31 -15.76 5.17
N LEU A 327 4.42 -16.17 5.78
CA LEU A 327 5.68 -16.55 5.12
C LEU A 327 5.44 -17.55 3.97
N TYR A 328 4.71 -18.64 4.25
CA TYR A 328 4.53 -19.74 3.30
C TYR A 328 3.73 -19.36 2.05
N VAL A 329 2.84 -18.37 2.13
CA VAL A 329 2.07 -17.83 0.99
C VAL A 329 2.99 -17.07 0.03
N ASN A 330 3.91 -16.27 0.57
CA ASN A 330 4.66 -15.31 -0.23
C ASN A 330 6.06 -15.81 -0.62
N PHE A 331 6.62 -16.80 0.10
CA PHE A 331 7.99 -17.32 -0.08
C PHE A 331 8.34 -17.65 -1.54
N GLY A 332 7.45 -18.32 -2.28
CA GLY A 332 7.72 -18.72 -3.67
C GLY A 332 8.01 -17.55 -4.62
N SER A 333 7.41 -16.39 -4.39
CA SER A 333 7.69 -15.18 -5.18
C SER A 333 9.07 -14.60 -4.87
N TYR A 334 9.47 -14.58 -3.58
CA TYR A 334 10.81 -14.15 -3.18
C TYR A 334 11.90 -15.12 -3.64
N ALA A 335 11.63 -16.43 -3.62
CA ALA A 335 12.53 -17.46 -4.10
C ALA A 335 12.93 -17.24 -5.57
N ILE A 336 11.97 -16.87 -6.41
CA ILE A 336 12.19 -16.54 -7.83
C ILE A 336 13.12 -15.32 -7.94
N GLY A 337 12.88 -14.24 -7.19
CA GLY A 337 13.76 -13.07 -7.19
C GLY A 337 15.22 -13.40 -6.82
N VAL A 338 15.43 -14.26 -5.82
CA VAL A 338 16.76 -14.75 -5.44
C VAL A 338 17.42 -15.57 -6.55
N ILE A 339 16.68 -16.49 -7.19
CA ILE A 339 17.16 -17.31 -8.30
C ILE A 339 17.59 -16.42 -9.49
N PHE A 340 16.79 -15.43 -9.87
CA PHE A 340 17.12 -14.50 -10.95
C PHE A 340 18.30 -13.57 -10.60
N GLY A 341 18.45 -13.17 -9.33
CA GLY A 341 19.65 -12.47 -8.85
C GLY A 341 20.92 -13.31 -8.99
N SER A 342 20.84 -14.61 -8.69
CA SER A 342 21.95 -15.55 -8.92
C SER A 342 22.25 -15.77 -10.41
N PHE A 343 21.22 -15.85 -11.26
CA PHE A 343 21.40 -15.91 -12.72
C PHE A 343 22.06 -14.64 -13.27
N TYR A 344 21.71 -13.45 -12.76
CA TYR A 344 22.37 -12.22 -13.17
C TYR A 344 23.87 -12.27 -12.89
N ASN A 345 24.29 -12.66 -11.68
CA ASN A 345 25.72 -12.76 -11.37
C ASN A 345 26.48 -13.75 -12.28
N LYS A 346 25.84 -14.86 -12.67
CA LYS A 346 26.41 -15.87 -13.58
C LYS A 346 26.49 -15.37 -15.03
N TYR A 347 25.47 -14.67 -15.53
CA TYR A 347 25.32 -14.33 -16.95
C TYR A 347 25.56 -12.85 -17.28
N LYS A 348 25.96 -11.99 -16.33
CA LYS A 348 26.15 -10.53 -16.47
C LYS A 348 26.93 -10.00 -17.69
N ASN A 349 27.75 -10.83 -18.34
CA ASN A 349 28.52 -10.46 -19.53
C ASN A 349 27.84 -10.85 -20.86
N MET A 350 26.77 -11.64 -20.81
CA MET A 350 25.95 -12.00 -21.96
C MET A 350 25.23 -10.75 -22.50
N LYS A 351 24.92 -10.74 -23.80
CA LYS A 351 24.02 -9.77 -24.43
C LYS A 351 23.02 -10.54 -25.27
N ILE A 352 21.76 -10.13 -25.23
CA ILE A 352 20.72 -10.72 -26.09
C ILE A 352 20.51 -9.80 -27.29
N GLU A 353 20.33 -10.39 -28.47
CA GLU A 353 20.07 -9.65 -29.71
C GLU A 353 18.72 -8.91 -29.63
N ASP A 354 18.76 -7.60 -29.88
CA ASP A 354 17.59 -6.71 -29.87
C ASP A 354 16.79 -6.84 -31.18
N SER A 355 16.11 -7.98 -31.35
CA SER A 355 15.25 -8.25 -32.51
C SER A 355 13.77 -8.04 -32.20
N LEU A 356 12.97 -7.74 -33.23
CA LEU A 356 11.51 -7.55 -33.08
C LEU A 356 10.84 -8.78 -32.45
N ARG A 357 11.21 -9.99 -32.88
CA ARG A 357 10.73 -11.26 -32.33
C ARG A 357 11.04 -11.39 -30.84
N ASN A 358 12.28 -11.10 -30.43
CA ASN A 358 12.68 -11.21 -29.02
C ASN A 358 11.96 -10.17 -28.15
N ASN A 359 11.71 -8.96 -28.66
CA ASN A 359 10.93 -7.93 -27.96
C ASN A 359 9.44 -8.29 -27.84
N ILE A 360 8.83 -8.89 -28.86
CA ILE A 360 7.45 -9.38 -28.79
C ILE A 360 7.33 -10.49 -27.73
N LEU A 361 8.22 -11.48 -27.76
CA LEU A 361 8.25 -12.55 -26.74
C LEU A 361 8.44 -11.98 -25.33
N TRP A 362 9.36 -11.03 -25.16
CA TRP A 362 9.56 -10.31 -23.89
C TRP A 362 8.30 -9.58 -23.43
N ALA A 363 7.58 -8.89 -24.32
CA ALA A 363 6.35 -8.19 -23.99
C ALA A 363 5.21 -9.16 -23.61
N CYS A 364 5.13 -10.32 -24.25
CA CYS A 364 4.19 -11.38 -23.88
C CYS A 364 4.45 -11.89 -22.46
N PHE A 365 5.71 -12.14 -22.07
CA PHE A 365 6.05 -12.53 -20.70
C PHE A 365 5.86 -11.41 -19.67
N MET A 366 6.18 -10.15 -20.02
CA MET A 366 6.10 -9.02 -19.08
C MET A 366 4.67 -8.53 -18.83
N PHE A 367 3.79 -8.59 -19.84
CA PHE A 367 2.46 -7.97 -19.77
C PHE A 367 1.30 -8.95 -20.00
N VAL A 368 1.35 -9.73 -21.09
CA VAL A 368 0.20 -10.55 -21.53
C VAL A 368 -0.03 -11.72 -20.56
N LEU A 369 1.01 -12.51 -20.27
CA LEU A 369 0.89 -13.70 -19.44
C LEU A 369 0.49 -13.37 -17.97
N PRO A 370 1.08 -12.36 -17.29
CA PRO A 370 0.57 -11.88 -15.99
C PRO A 370 -0.88 -11.44 -16.04
N SER A 371 -1.30 -10.74 -17.10
CA SER A 371 -2.69 -10.27 -17.25
C SER A 371 -3.67 -11.42 -17.43
N ILE A 372 -3.30 -12.47 -18.17
CA ILE A 372 -4.09 -13.69 -18.30
C ILE A 372 -4.20 -14.40 -16.94
N ILE A 373 -3.11 -14.53 -16.18
CA ILE A 373 -3.13 -15.17 -14.85
C ILE A 373 -4.02 -14.36 -13.88
N LEU A 374 -3.90 -13.02 -13.87
CA LEU A 374 -4.75 -12.14 -13.07
C LEU A 374 -6.23 -12.24 -13.47
N TYR A 375 -6.53 -12.34 -14.77
CA TYR A 375 -7.89 -12.52 -15.27
C TYR A 375 -8.48 -13.90 -14.89
N MET A 376 -7.71 -14.96 -15.07
CA MET A 376 -8.10 -16.32 -14.65
C MET A 376 -8.33 -16.37 -13.13
N ALA A 377 -7.54 -15.61 -12.36
CA ALA A 377 -7.70 -15.52 -10.93
C ALA A 377 -8.92 -14.68 -10.46
N THR A 378 -9.78 -14.21 -11.38
CA THR A 378 -11.09 -13.62 -11.03
C THR A 378 -12.21 -14.66 -10.94
N PHE A 379 -12.05 -15.85 -11.53
CA PHE A 379 -13.04 -16.91 -11.47
C PHE A 379 -13.06 -17.61 -10.11
N THR A 380 -14.23 -18.04 -9.66
CA THR A 380 -14.38 -18.88 -8.46
C THR A 380 -14.12 -20.35 -8.81
N TYR A 381 -13.30 -21.03 -8.00
CA TYR A 381 -12.98 -22.45 -8.17
C TYR A 381 -13.55 -23.29 -7.02
N SER A 382 -13.72 -24.60 -7.25
CA SER A 382 -14.00 -25.53 -6.14
C SER A 382 -12.81 -25.57 -5.17
N ALA A 383 -13.04 -25.94 -3.90
CA ALA A 383 -12.00 -25.92 -2.87
C ALA A 383 -10.73 -26.72 -3.26
N LEU A 384 -10.89 -27.84 -3.97
CA LEU A 384 -9.78 -28.63 -4.51
C LEU A 384 -8.99 -27.87 -5.59
N TRP A 385 -9.68 -27.32 -6.60
CA TRP A 385 -9.01 -26.56 -7.66
C TRP A 385 -8.38 -25.26 -7.15
N ALA A 386 -9.02 -24.58 -6.19
CA ALA A 386 -8.46 -23.43 -5.51
C ALA A 386 -7.16 -23.82 -4.78
N ALA A 387 -7.17 -24.88 -3.97
CA ALA A 387 -6.01 -25.38 -3.24
C ALA A 387 -4.85 -25.83 -4.14
N ILE A 388 -5.15 -26.35 -5.34
CA ILE A 388 -4.14 -26.72 -6.34
C ILE A 388 -3.56 -25.46 -7.01
N ILE A 389 -4.40 -24.52 -7.45
CA ILE A 389 -3.99 -23.37 -8.28
C ILE A 389 -3.36 -22.25 -7.45
N GLY A 390 -3.96 -21.92 -6.29
CA GLY A 390 -3.59 -20.79 -5.43
C GLY A 390 -2.09 -20.67 -5.12
N PRO A 391 -1.43 -21.75 -4.66
CA PRO A 391 0.02 -21.75 -4.40
C PRO A 391 0.90 -21.37 -5.59
N PHE A 392 0.40 -21.51 -6.83
CA PHE A 392 1.16 -21.15 -8.04
C PHE A 392 0.81 -19.77 -8.60
N VAL A 393 -0.31 -19.14 -8.22
CA VAL A 393 -0.73 -17.84 -8.80
C VAL A 393 0.33 -16.76 -8.57
N LYS A 394 0.68 -16.48 -7.31
CA LYS A 394 1.69 -15.45 -6.95
C LYS A 394 3.07 -15.79 -7.53
N PRO A 395 3.63 -17.00 -7.37
CA PRO A 395 4.92 -17.34 -7.97
C PRO A 395 4.94 -17.27 -9.50
N THR A 396 3.88 -17.67 -10.20
CA THR A 396 3.87 -17.62 -11.67
C THR A 396 3.85 -16.18 -12.19
N ILE A 397 3.10 -15.29 -11.56
CA ILE A 397 3.16 -13.84 -11.85
C ILE A 397 4.57 -13.30 -11.57
N SER A 398 5.16 -13.66 -10.43
CA SER A 398 6.52 -13.25 -10.06
C SER A 398 7.58 -13.76 -11.04
N LEU A 399 7.43 -14.99 -11.56
CA LEU A 399 8.30 -15.57 -12.59
C LEU A 399 8.22 -14.77 -13.90
N CYS A 400 7.01 -14.46 -14.37
CA CYS A 400 6.79 -13.67 -15.58
C CYS A 400 7.43 -12.28 -15.48
N LEU A 401 7.20 -11.58 -14.36
CA LEU A 401 7.82 -10.28 -14.09
C LEU A 401 9.35 -10.37 -13.96
N SER A 402 9.88 -11.44 -13.34
CA SER A 402 11.32 -11.64 -13.21
C SER A 402 12.00 -11.89 -14.56
N ILE A 403 11.38 -12.67 -15.45
CA ILE A 403 11.81 -12.85 -16.85
C ILE A 403 11.83 -11.49 -17.58
N GLY A 404 10.77 -10.68 -17.41
CA GLY A 404 10.70 -9.35 -18.00
C GLY A 404 11.80 -8.40 -17.50
N ILE A 405 12.02 -8.32 -16.19
CA ILE A 405 13.09 -7.49 -15.59
C ILE A 405 14.47 -7.98 -16.06
N PHE A 406 14.71 -9.28 -16.06
CA PHE A 406 15.96 -9.88 -16.53
C PHE A 406 16.21 -9.56 -18.01
N GLY A 407 15.20 -9.69 -18.87
CA GLY A 407 15.29 -9.32 -20.29
C GLY A 407 15.72 -7.88 -20.52
N MET A 408 15.23 -6.93 -19.71
CA MET A 408 15.66 -5.52 -19.79
C MET A 408 17.13 -5.32 -19.44
N VAL A 409 17.64 -6.02 -18.42
CA VAL A 409 19.06 -5.96 -18.05
C VAL A 409 19.95 -6.45 -19.19
N PHE A 410 19.48 -7.39 -20.01
CA PHE A 410 20.21 -7.95 -21.15
C PHE A 410 19.98 -7.25 -22.50
N GLY A 411 19.12 -6.23 -22.55
CA GLY A 411 18.95 -5.34 -23.69
C GLY A 411 17.51 -5.14 -24.18
N LEU A 412 16.61 -6.09 -23.88
CA LEU A 412 15.25 -6.15 -24.43
C LEU A 412 14.29 -5.10 -23.84
N GLY A 413 13.12 -4.95 -24.46
CA GLY A 413 12.02 -4.14 -23.95
C GLY A 413 11.92 -2.73 -24.54
N GLY A 414 12.73 -2.41 -25.56
CA GLY A 414 12.59 -1.23 -26.41
C GLY A 414 12.24 0.07 -25.66
N PHE A 415 11.03 0.59 -25.90
CA PHE A 415 10.54 1.82 -25.26
C PHE A 415 10.42 1.70 -23.73
N PHE A 416 9.89 0.59 -23.21
CA PHE A 416 9.68 0.41 -21.77
C PHE A 416 11.02 0.40 -21.02
N ARG A 417 12.03 -0.29 -21.57
CA ARG A 417 13.41 -0.25 -21.06
C ARG A 417 13.96 1.18 -21.07
N ARG A 418 13.86 1.91 -22.19
CA ARG A 418 14.33 3.32 -22.29
C ARG A 418 13.64 4.25 -21.28
N PHE A 419 12.37 4.00 -20.97
CA PHE A 419 11.63 4.74 -19.94
C PHE A 419 12.17 4.46 -18.53
N CYS A 420 12.35 3.19 -18.16
CA CYS A 420 12.93 2.79 -16.87
C CYS A 420 14.40 3.24 -16.73
N GLU A 421 15.16 3.30 -17.82
CA GLU A 421 16.54 3.80 -17.86
C GLU A 421 16.63 5.34 -17.99
N SER A 422 15.51 6.07 -18.05
CA SER A 422 15.52 7.52 -18.24
C SER A 422 16.17 8.26 -17.06
N HIS A 423 16.74 9.45 -17.33
CA HIS A 423 17.38 10.27 -16.29
C HIS A 423 16.38 10.68 -15.20
N PHE A 424 15.13 10.96 -15.57
CA PHE A 424 14.04 11.25 -14.63
C PHE A 424 13.77 10.10 -13.66
N MET A 425 13.70 8.85 -14.16
CA MET A 425 13.52 7.67 -13.30
C MET A 425 14.74 7.40 -12.40
N GLN A 426 15.95 7.62 -12.91
CA GLN A 426 17.17 7.52 -12.09
C GLN A 426 17.22 8.56 -10.97
N LEU A 427 16.84 9.81 -11.26
CA LEU A 427 16.79 10.89 -10.29
C LEU A 427 15.80 10.57 -9.15
N ILE A 428 14.57 10.18 -9.48
CA ILE A 428 13.55 9.81 -8.50
C ILE A 428 13.93 8.57 -7.68
N ALA A 429 14.61 7.59 -8.31
CA ALA A 429 15.07 6.39 -7.62
C ALA A 429 16.04 6.67 -6.46
N ASN A 430 16.72 7.82 -6.45
CA ASN A 430 17.70 8.18 -5.42
C ASN A 430 17.08 8.46 -4.05
N TRP A 431 15.82 8.92 -3.97
CA TRP A 431 15.09 9.14 -2.69
C TRP A 431 13.90 8.19 -2.50
N GLN A 432 13.81 7.14 -3.32
CA GLN A 432 12.69 6.20 -3.32
C GLN A 432 12.48 5.48 -1.99
N TYR A 433 13.54 5.34 -1.18
CA TYR A 433 13.46 4.73 0.16
C TYR A 433 12.65 5.61 1.13
N SER A 434 12.98 6.90 1.27
CA SER A 434 12.17 7.85 2.04
C SER A 434 10.70 7.88 1.57
N VAL A 435 10.43 7.85 0.26
CA VAL A 435 9.05 7.77 -0.27
C VAL A 435 8.34 6.49 0.21
N TYR A 436 9.03 5.35 0.14
CA TYR A 436 8.49 4.07 0.62
C TYR A 436 8.23 4.07 2.13
N LEU A 437 9.00 4.79 2.95
CA LEU A 437 8.69 4.91 4.37
C LEU A 437 7.44 5.78 4.64
N VAL A 438 7.31 6.93 3.96
CA VAL A 438 6.28 7.93 4.33
C VAL A 438 4.93 7.76 3.64
N HIS A 439 4.86 7.04 2.52
CA HIS A 439 3.64 6.99 1.71
C HIS A 439 2.41 6.45 2.46
N LEU A 440 2.60 5.52 3.40
CA LEU A 440 1.53 5.03 4.28
C LEU A 440 0.91 6.19 5.08
N GLY A 441 1.73 7.05 5.67
CA GLY A 441 1.25 8.24 6.37
C GLY A 441 0.44 9.15 5.44
N VAL A 442 0.99 9.51 4.27
CA VAL A 442 0.32 10.40 3.31
C VAL A 442 -1.05 9.85 2.87
N VAL A 443 -1.11 8.56 2.51
CA VAL A 443 -2.33 7.91 2.00
C VAL A 443 -3.37 7.71 3.11
N PHE A 444 -2.98 7.21 4.28
CA PHE A 444 -3.92 6.89 5.36
C PHE A 444 -4.32 8.08 6.24
N MET A 445 -3.55 9.17 6.29
CA MET A 445 -3.95 10.38 7.04
C MET A 445 -5.32 10.90 6.60
N LYS A 446 -5.65 10.81 5.31
CA LYS A 446 -6.98 11.18 4.79
C LYS A 446 -8.12 10.36 5.43
N VAL A 447 -7.89 9.09 5.77
CA VAL A 447 -8.88 8.23 6.44
C VAL A 447 -9.19 8.74 7.85
N VAL A 448 -8.18 9.30 8.53
CA VAL A 448 -8.32 9.88 9.88
C VAL A 448 -9.05 11.23 9.84
N PHE A 449 -8.90 12.01 8.77
CA PHE A 449 -9.50 13.35 8.63
C PHE A 449 -10.82 13.41 7.83
N VAL A 450 -11.43 12.29 7.43
CA VAL A 450 -12.73 12.33 6.75
C VAL A 450 -13.86 12.58 7.76
N GLN A 451 -14.56 13.70 7.55
CA GLN A 451 -15.64 14.22 8.43
C GLN A 451 -17.05 14.01 7.85
N HIS A 452 -17.17 13.51 6.61
CA HIS A 452 -18.42 13.36 5.88
C HIS A 452 -18.39 12.14 4.94
N LEU A 453 -19.56 11.63 4.54
CA LEU A 453 -19.67 10.54 3.56
C LEU A 453 -19.00 10.90 2.22
N PHE A 454 -18.07 10.05 1.78
CA PHE A 454 -17.38 10.28 0.51
C PHE A 454 -18.16 9.67 -0.66
N TYR A 455 -18.53 10.48 -1.65
CA TYR A 455 -19.07 9.98 -2.93
C TYR A 455 -17.91 9.67 -3.88
N VAL A 456 -17.73 8.40 -4.23
CA VAL A 456 -16.68 7.90 -5.12
C VAL A 456 -17.08 8.10 -6.58
N SER A 457 -16.13 8.60 -7.38
CA SER A 457 -16.25 8.66 -8.84
C SER A 457 -14.85 8.55 -9.46
N LEU A 458 -14.78 8.13 -10.72
CA LEU A 458 -13.50 7.96 -11.42
C LEU A 458 -12.64 9.25 -11.43
N SER A 459 -13.27 10.41 -11.64
CA SER A 459 -12.59 11.71 -11.62
C SER A 459 -12.00 12.04 -10.25
N LYS A 460 -12.74 11.82 -9.17
CA LYS A 460 -12.25 12.02 -7.80
C LYS A 460 -11.15 11.02 -7.43
N MET A 461 -11.25 9.77 -7.87
CA MET A 461 -10.21 8.76 -7.64
C MET A 461 -8.92 9.08 -8.39
N ALA A 462 -9.01 9.54 -9.64
CA ALA A 462 -7.85 10.00 -10.40
C ALA A 462 -7.19 11.22 -9.71
N LEU A 463 -7.99 12.17 -9.22
CA LEU A 463 -7.49 13.32 -8.46
C LEU A 463 -6.80 12.91 -7.15
N ILE A 464 -7.46 12.05 -6.34
CA ILE A 464 -6.88 11.49 -5.11
C ILE A 464 -5.54 10.83 -5.40
N TYR A 465 -5.48 9.98 -6.45
CA TYR A 465 -4.27 9.29 -6.86
C TYR A 465 -3.12 10.25 -7.22
N VAL A 466 -3.41 11.27 -8.03
CA VAL A 466 -2.41 12.29 -8.40
C VAL A 466 -1.93 13.07 -7.17
N CYS A 467 -2.85 13.48 -6.29
CA CYS A 467 -2.51 14.20 -5.06
C CYS A 467 -1.68 13.36 -4.09
N ASP A 468 -2.03 12.08 -3.86
CA ASP A 468 -1.27 11.19 -2.98
C ASP A 468 0.09 10.81 -3.55
N PHE A 469 0.17 10.57 -4.86
CA PHE A 469 1.43 10.34 -5.54
C PHE A 469 2.36 11.55 -5.40
N ILE A 470 1.90 12.76 -5.75
CA ILE A 470 2.70 13.98 -5.60
C ILE A 470 3.07 14.22 -4.12
N GLY A 471 2.11 14.08 -3.21
CA GLY A 471 2.32 14.25 -1.77
C GLY A 471 3.37 13.30 -1.20
N ALA A 472 3.32 12.01 -1.54
CA ALA A 472 4.28 11.01 -1.09
C ALA A 472 5.70 11.28 -1.62
N TYR A 473 5.85 11.70 -2.88
CA TYR A 473 7.17 12.01 -3.45
C TYR A 473 7.75 13.33 -2.96
N VAL A 474 6.92 14.35 -2.73
CA VAL A 474 7.35 15.64 -2.13
C VAL A 474 7.73 15.44 -0.66
N PHE A 475 6.89 14.79 0.14
CA PHE A 475 7.18 14.56 1.55
C PHE A 475 8.36 13.58 1.74
N GLY A 476 8.46 12.55 0.89
CA GLY A 476 9.64 11.67 0.85
C GLY A 476 10.93 12.40 0.47
N LEU A 477 10.88 13.39 -0.42
CA LEU A 477 12.04 14.24 -0.73
C LEU A 477 12.44 15.09 0.48
N VAL A 478 11.49 15.64 1.23
CA VAL A 478 11.77 16.40 2.47
C VAL A 478 12.47 15.50 3.49
N ILE A 479 11.94 14.30 3.77
CA ILE A 479 12.58 13.33 4.68
C ILE A 479 13.96 12.87 4.18
N TYR A 480 14.13 12.72 2.87
CA TYR A 480 15.44 12.38 2.30
C TYR A 480 16.49 13.46 2.59
N LEU A 481 16.17 14.73 2.31
CA LEU A 481 17.11 15.84 2.46
C LEU A 481 17.39 16.22 3.92
N SER A 482 16.43 15.98 4.82
CA SER A 482 16.47 16.35 6.24
C SER A 482 16.90 15.23 7.19
N ILE A 483 16.75 13.96 6.81
CA ILE A 483 17.05 12.79 7.66
C ILE A 483 17.89 11.76 6.90
N GLU A 484 17.38 11.13 5.84
CA GLU A 484 18.05 9.98 5.21
C GLU A 484 19.49 10.31 4.78
N LYS A 485 19.67 11.44 4.07
CA LYS A 485 20.96 11.86 3.54
C LYS A 485 21.95 12.37 4.61
N PRO A 486 21.57 13.25 5.56
CA PRO A 486 22.45 13.63 6.67
C PRO A 486 22.97 12.42 7.46
N PHE A 487 22.07 11.53 7.89
CA PHE A 487 22.46 10.38 8.71
C PHE A 487 23.24 9.33 7.91
N SER A 488 22.93 9.13 6.62
CA SER A 488 23.73 8.27 5.73
C SER A 488 25.18 8.77 5.59
N ASN A 489 25.38 10.09 5.44
CA ASN A 489 26.71 10.68 5.38
C ASN A 489 27.49 10.52 6.70
N ILE A 490 26.83 10.70 7.85
CA ILE A 490 27.44 10.49 9.18
C ILE A 490 27.84 9.03 9.37
N VAL A 491 26.95 8.08 9.05
CA VAL A 491 27.22 6.64 9.17
C VAL A 491 28.35 6.19 8.24
N HIS A 492 28.42 6.73 7.03
CA HIS A 492 29.53 6.47 6.11
C HIS A 492 30.88 6.94 6.67
N ASP A 493 30.95 8.16 7.21
CA ASP A 493 32.15 8.70 7.86
C ASP A 493 32.60 7.86 9.07
N LEU A 494 31.66 7.41 9.90
CA LEU A 494 31.92 6.56 11.07
C LEU A 494 32.44 5.17 10.68
N MET A 495 31.92 4.57 9.60
CA MET A 495 32.36 3.26 9.12
C MET A 495 33.65 3.29 8.29
N HIS A 496 34.03 4.45 7.74
CA HIS A 496 35.27 4.61 6.96
C HIS A 496 36.19 5.74 7.47
N PRO A 497 36.74 5.66 8.70
CA PRO A 497 37.61 6.71 9.24
C PRO A 497 38.92 6.92 8.46
N SER A 498 39.44 5.86 7.82
CA SER A 498 40.75 5.81 7.17
C SER A 498 40.87 6.71 5.93
N ALA A 499 39.81 6.78 5.10
CA ALA A 499 39.80 7.65 3.91
C ALA A 499 39.95 9.14 4.27
N THR A 500 39.49 9.53 5.47
CA THR A 500 39.62 10.90 5.99
C THR A 500 41.03 11.21 6.51
N LYS A 501 41.82 10.19 6.89
CA LYS A 501 43.25 10.35 7.23
C LYS A 501 44.12 10.51 5.99
N GLU A 502 43.99 9.63 4.99
CA GLU A 502 44.77 9.71 3.75
C GLU A 502 44.50 11.01 2.97
N ALA A 503 43.28 11.55 3.04
CA ALA A 503 42.94 12.83 2.43
C ALA A 503 43.62 14.03 3.14
N LYS A 504 43.81 13.98 4.48
CA LYS A 504 44.59 14.98 5.21
C LYS A 504 46.08 14.89 4.89
N GLU A 505 46.65 13.69 4.90
CA GLU A 505 48.07 13.46 4.58
C GLU A 505 48.48 13.76 3.12
N LYS A 506 47.50 14.04 2.24
CA LYS A 506 47.67 14.54 0.86
C LYS A 506 47.31 16.01 0.68
N GLN A 507 46.82 16.68 1.72
CA GLN A 507 46.53 18.12 1.72
C GLN A 507 47.50 18.90 2.60
N ASP A 508 48.17 18.22 3.54
CA ASP A 508 49.32 18.69 4.32
C ASP A 508 50.68 18.31 3.67
N ARG A 509 50.67 17.91 2.39
CA ARG A 509 51.81 17.63 1.51
C ARG A 509 51.63 18.34 0.17
#